data_AF-A0A2N7JTR2-F1
#
_entry.id   AF-A0A2N7JTR2-F1
#
_cell.length_a   1.000
_cell.length_b   1.000
_cell.length_c   1.000
_cell.angle_alpha   90.00
_cell.angle_beta   90.00
_cell.angle_gamma   90.00
#
_symmetry.space_group_name_H-M   'P 1'
#
loop_
_entity.id
_entity.type
_entity.pdbx_description
1 polymer ?
#
loop_
_entity_poly.entity_id
_entity_poly.type
_entity_poly.pdbx_seq_one_letter_code
_entity_poly.pdbx_strand_id
1 'polypeptide(L)'
;MHLAFRATNTIIKQSSNQAIKQSSNQAIKQSSNQAIRQMSKTKMENIRKNIEFSLKKESSTVVDLSNGTDLSRGAIHKILSGERSRVHPKTLQKISRFFGTSCHILENFDLEEMSYRNNLVSVQGNKNPIAIPILTEHELIACKTRFIGDLILNFPIFYHFSSGANIIGLIVGEMLSVRFSRGCILIVERHEGVIEGEANIILREGILVISDIVEPKDYIVGQATEELIYEKKSKIQTTWL
;
A
#
# COMPACT_ATOMS: atom_id res chain seq x y z
N MET A 1 -9.93 -75.38 35.71
CA MET A 1 -10.47 -74.74 34.49
C MET A 1 -10.75 -73.23 34.68
N HIS A 2 -11.46 -72.82 35.73
CA HIS A 2 -11.83 -71.41 35.98
C HIS A 2 -10.64 -70.44 36.24
N LEU A 3 -9.59 -70.89 36.93
CA LEU A 3 -8.37 -70.09 37.18
C LEU A 3 -7.57 -69.82 35.89
N ALA A 4 -7.47 -70.80 35.00
CA ALA A 4 -6.80 -70.66 33.71
C ALA A 4 -7.53 -69.63 32.81
N PHE A 5 -8.86 -69.62 32.84
CA PHE A 5 -9.69 -68.66 32.09
C PHE A 5 -9.57 -67.22 32.61
N ARG A 6 -9.41 -67.04 33.93
CA ARG A 6 -9.13 -65.71 34.51
C ARG A 6 -7.74 -65.21 34.13
N ALA A 7 -6.73 -66.09 34.17
CA ALA A 7 -5.36 -65.77 33.79
C ALA A 7 -5.24 -65.37 32.32
N THR A 8 -5.90 -66.07 31.39
CA THR A 8 -5.91 -65.71 29.97
C THR A 8 -6.60 -64.37 29.73
N ASN A 9 -7.74 -64.10 30.37
CA ASN A 9 -8.41 -62.80 30.25
C ASN A 9 -7.55 -61.63 30.76
N THR A 10 -6.80 -61.81 31.85
CA THR A 10 -5.88 -60.79 32.35
C THR A 10 -4.72 -60.54 31.39
N ILE A 11 -4.16 -61.60 30.81
CA ILE A 11 -3.06 -61.50 29.85
C ILE A 11 -3.52 -60.79 28.57
N ILE A 12 -4.72 -61.11 28.06
CA ILE A 12 -5.30 -60.46 26.88
C ILE A 12 -5.54 -58.97 27.13
N LYS A 13 -6.12 -58.60 28.28
CA LYS A 13 -6.32 -57.18 28.63
C LYS A 13 -5.00 -56.42 28.73
N GLN A 14 -3.98 -57.02 29.34
CA GLN A 14 -2.66 -56.39 29.47
C GLN A 14 -1.98 -56.24 28.11
N SER A 15 -1.99 -57.28 27.26
CA SER A 15 -1.37 -57.23 25.93
C SER A 15 -2.09 -56.25 25.00
N SER A 16 -3.44 -56.21 25.02
CA SER A 16 -4.20 -55.23 24.25
C SER A 16 -3.92 -53.79 24.68
N ASN A 17 -3.90 -53.51 25.99
CA ASN A 17 -3.59 -52.17 26.49
C ASN A 17 -2.16 -51.74 26.15
N GLN A 18 -1.21 -52.67 26.20
CA GLN A 18 0.17 -52.41 25.81
C GLN A 18 0.30 -52.13 24.30
N ALA A 19 -0.39 -52.90 23.47
CA ALA A 19 -0.42 -52.71 22.02
C ALA A 19 -1.05 -51.37 21.63
N ILE A 20 -2.16 -50.97 22.28
CA ILE A 20 -2.81 -49.68 22.06
C ILE A 20 -1.87 -48.53 22.45
N LYS A 21 -1.22 -48.61 23.63
CA LYS A 21 -0.28 -47.58 24.08
C LYS A 21 0.90 -47.42 23.12
N GLN A 22 1.42 -48.52 22.59
CA GLN A 22 2.52 -48.49 21.61
C GLN A 22 2.07 -47.93 20.27
N SER A 23 0.93 -48.38 19.73
CA SER A 23 0.42 -47.93 18.44
C SER A 23 0.04 -46.45 18.45
N SER A 24 -0.63 -45.97 19.52
CA SER A 24 -0.97 -44.55 19.68
C SER A 24 0.27 -43.66 19.76
N ASN A 25 1.28 -44.03 20.55
CA ASN A 25 2.52 -43.24 20.66
C ASN A 25 3.29 -43.18 19.33
N GLN A 26 3.30 -44.28 18.58
CA GLN A 26 3.93 -44.33 17.26
C GLN A 26 3.19 -43.45 16.25
N ALA A 27 1.86 -43.51 16.22
CA ALA A 27 1.03 -42.68 15.35
C ALA A 27 1.21 -41.18 15.66
N ILE A 28 1.23 -40.80 16.95
CA ILE A 28 1.49 -39.42 17.37
C ILE A 28 2.86 -38.97 16.86
N LYS A 29 3.93 -39.76 17.09
CA LYS A 29 5.29 -39.43 16.63
C LYS A 29 5.38 -39.27 15.12
N GLN A 30 4.70 -40.14 14.35
CA GLN A 30 4.66 -40.04 12.90
C GLN A 30 3.93 -38.77 12.43
N SER A 31 2.76 -38.49 13.00
CA SER A 31 1.96 -37.31 12.65
C SER A 31 2.70 -36.00 12.95
N SER A 32 3.37 -35.88 14.11
CA SER A 32 4.13 -34.68 14.47
C SER A 32 5.33 -34.47 13.53
N ASN A 33 6.07 -35.53 13.20
CA ASN A 33 7.20 -35.42 12.28
C ASN A 33 6.75 -35.04 10.86
N GLN A 34 5.59 -35.53 10.42
CA GLN A 34 5.01 -35.15 9.13
C GLN A 34 4.63 -33.66 9.12
N ALA A 35 3.98 -33.17 10.17
CA ALA A 35 3.63 -31.75 10.30
C ALA A 35 4.88 -30.84 10.29
N ILE A 36 5.94 -31.22 11.00
CA ILE A 36 7.22 -30.48 11.01
C ILE A 36 7.84 -30.43 9.61
N ARG A 37 7.81 -31.54 8.88
CA ARG A 37 8.31 -31.60 7.49
C ARG A 37 7.51 -30.68 6.57
N GLN A 38 6.19 -30.68 6.69
CA GLN A 38 5.34 -29.79 5.88
C GLN A 38 5.61 -28.32 6.21
N MET A 39 5.66 -27.96 7.50
CA MET A 39 6.00 -26.60 7.92
C MET A 39 7.38 -26.16 7.40
N SER A 40 8.39 -27.02 7.43
CA SER A 40 9.72 -26.70 6.89
C SER A 40 9.70 -26.47 5.38
N LYS A 41 8.87 -27.22 4.63
CA LYS A 41 8.71 -27.04 3.18
C LYS A 41 8.02 -25.72 2.87
N THR A 42 6.92 -25.41 3.55
CA THR A 42 6.20 -24.13 3.39
C THR A 42 7.12 -22.95 3.69
N LYS A 43 7.89 -23.01 4.79
CA LYS A 43 8.86 -21.96 5.13
C LYS A 43 9.93 -21.77 4.06
N MET A 44 10.47 -22.86 3.51
CA MET A 44 11.45 -22.78 2.44
C MET A 44 10.86 -22.12 1.19
N GLU A 45 9.64 -22.49 0.82
CA GLU A 45 8.97 -21.91 -0.33
C GLU A 45 8.70 -20.42 -0.15
N ASN A 46 8.27 -20.01 1.05
CA ASN A 46 8.11 -18.59 1.38
C ASN A 46 9.45 -17.85 1.28
N ILE A 47 10.53 -18.38 1.86
CA ILE A 47 11.86 -17.76 1.76
C ILE A 47 12.26 -17.58 0.29
N ARG A 48 12.08 -18.61 -0.54
CA ARG A 48 12.43 -18.59 -1.96
C ARG A 48 11.66 -17.50 -2.71
N LYS A 49 10.34 -17.54 -2.64
CA LYS A 49 9.44 -16.55 -3.28
C LYS A 49 9.72 -15.14 -2.81
N ASN A 50 9.91 -14.96 -1.50
CA ASN A 50 10.17 -13.65 -0.91
C ASN A 50 11.50 -13.06 -1.35
N ILE A 51 12.57 -13.86 -1.48
CA ILE A 51 13.85 -13.39 -2.01
C ILE A 51 13.70 -12.99 -3.49
N GLU A 52 13.03 -13.81 -4.31
CA GLU A 52 12.78 -13.50 -5.72
C GLU A 52 11.98 -12.20 -5.88
N PHE A 53 10.92 -12.04 -5.09
CA PHE A 53 10.10 -10.85 -5.07
C PHE A 53 10.89 -9.61 -4.63
N SER A 54 11.68 -9.71 -3.55
CA SER A 54 12.50 -8.60 -3.06
C SER A 54 13.55 -8.15 -4.08
N LEU A 55 14.24 -9.08 -4.75
CA LEU A 55 15.19 -8.76 -5.83
C LEU A 55 14.50 -8.00 -6.97
N LYS A 56 13.32 -8.47 -7.40
CA LYS A 56 12.53 -7.80 -8.44
C LYS A 56 12.06 -6.41 -8.02
N LYS A 57 11.58 -6.26 -6.78
CA LYS A 57 11.04 -5.00 -6.24
C LYS A 57 12.11 -3.92 -6.14
N GLU A 58 13.32 -4.27 -5.73
CA GLU A 58 14.44 -3.32 -5.54
C GLU A 58 15.31 -3.15 -6.79
N SER A 59 14.97 -3.80 -7.91
CA SER A 59 15.83 -3.88 -9.10
C SER A 59 17.26 -4.38 -8.80
N SER A 60 17.40 -5.20 -7.75
CA SER A 60 18.66 -5.73 -7.28
C SER A 60 18.93 -7.11 -7.85
N THR A 61 20.21 -7.45 -8.05
CA THR A 61 20.63 -8.72 -8.63
C THR A 61 21.15 -9.70 -7.58
N VAL A 62 21.27 -10.98 -7.96
CA VAL A 62 21.94 -12.00 -7.13
C VAL A 62 23.39 -11.60 -6.82
N VAL A 63 24.02 -10.82 -7.70
CA VAL A 63 25.37 -10.29 -7.47
C VAL A 63 25.37 -9.27 -6.33
N ASP A 64 24.42 -8.35 -6.33
CA ASP A 64 24.29 -7.32 -5.28
C ASP A 64 23.99 -7.96 -3.92
N LEU A 65 23.10 -8.95 -3.91
CA LEU A 65 22.80 -9.73 -2.70
C LEU A 65 24.05 -10.48 -2.20
N SER A 66 24.83 -11.09 -3.10
CA SER A 66 26.06 -11.79 -2.74
C SER A 66 27.08 -10.83 -2.10
N ASN A 67 27.27 -9.66 -2.71
CA ASN A 67 28.18 -8.63 -2.23
C ASN A 67 27.71 -8.06 -0.88
N GLY A 68 26.40 -7.91 -0.66
CA GLY A 68 25.84 -7.35 0.57
C GLY A 68 25.66 -8.33 1.74
N THR A 69 25.80 -9.64 1.52
CA THR A 69 25.49 -10.66 2.55
C THR A 69 26.66 -11.58 2.93
N ASP A 70 27.84 -11.42 2.32
CA ASP A 70 28.96 -12.39 2.31
C ASP A 70 28.52 -13.83 2.03
N LEU A 71 27.47 -14.00 1.21
CA LEU A 71 27.04 -15.31 0.75
C LEU A 71 27.58 -15.52 -0.66
N SER A 72 28.06 -16.73 -0.96
CA SER A 72 28.48 -17.04 -2.32
C SER A 72 27.28 -17.06 -3.26
N ARG A 73 27.46 -16.58 -4.50
CA ARG A 73 26.42 -16.61 -5.54
C ARG A 73 25.82 -18.00 -5.71
N GLY A 74 26.67 -19.05 -5.67
CA GLY A 74 26.22 -20.43 -5.71
C GLY A 74 25.35 -20.84 -4.52
N ALA A 75 25.59 -20.30 -3.32
CA ALA A 75 24.72 -20.56 -2.18
C ALA A 75 23.35 -19.89 -2.34
N ILE A 76 23.29 -18.70 -2.93
CA ILE A 76 22.03 -17.99 -3.22
C ILE A 76 21.27 -18.73 -4.33
N HIS A 77 21.93 -19.10 -5.43
CA HIS A 77 21.30 -19.88 -6.49
C HIS A 77 20.73 -21.21 -5.99
N LYS A 78 21.41 -21.89 -5.06
CA LYS A 78 20.90 -23.13 -4.43
C LYS A 78 19.67 -22.92 -3.55
N ILE A 79 19.47 -21.72 -3.03
CA ILE A 79 18.25 -21.35 -2.29
C ILE A 79 17.13 -21.06 -3.30
N LEU A 80 17.43 -20.30 -4.35
CA LEU A 80 16.48 -19.94 -5.41
C LEU A 80 16.04 -21.15 -6.26
N SER A 81 16.92 -22.10 -6.54
CA SER A 81 16.63 -23.31 -7.30
C SER A 81 15.88 -24.38 -6.50
N GLY A 82 15.70 -24.18 -5.19
CA GLY A 82 15.05 -25.16 -4.31
C GLY A 82 15.92 -26.39 -4.00
N GLU A 83 17.21 -26.40 -4.39
CA GLU A 83 18.15 -27.49 -4.08
C GLU A 83 18.38 -27.66 -2.57
N ARG A 84 18.14 -26.61 -1.77
CA ARG A 84 18.23 -26.67 -0.30
C ARG A 84 16.87 -26.95 0.32
N SER A 85 16.82 -28.00 1.14
CA SER A 85 15.65 -28.34 1.95
C SER A 85 15.43 -27.41 3.15
N ARG A 86 16.49 -26.75 3.63
CA ARG A 86 16.44 -25.78 4.74
C ARG A 86 17.53 -24.71 4.63
N VAL A 87 17.19 -23.46 4.95
CA VAL A 87 18.16 -22.37 5.11
C VAL A 87 18.58 -22.27 6.57
N HIS A 88 19.87 -22.12 6.83
CA HIS A 88 20.38 -21.92 8.19
C HIS A 88 19.97 -20.53 8.72
N PRO A 89 19.57 -20.37 10.00
CA PRO A 89 19.12 -19.08 10.54
C PRO A 89 20.11 -17.93 10.34
N LYS A 90 21.42 -18.19 10.49
CA LYS A 90 22.47 -17.19 10.23
C LYS A 90 22.49 -16.69 8.78
N THR A 91 22.26 -17.58 7.81
CA THR A 91 22.18 -17.23 6.38
C THR A 91 20.93 -16.39 6.12
N LEU A 92 19.79 -16.80 6.68
CA LEU A 92 18.55 -16.06 6.55
C LEU A 92 18.66 -14.65 7.18
N GLN A 93 19.35 -14.52 8.31
CA GLN A 93 19.57 -13.22 8.96
C GLN A 93 20.43 -12.27 8.11
N LYS A 94 21.42 -12.78 7.38
CA LYS A 94 22.21 -11.96 6.44
C LYS A 94 21.33 -11.44 5.32
N ILE A 95 20.52 -12.32 4.73
CA ILE A 95 19.56 -11.98 3.67
C ILE A 95 18.52 -10.98 4.18
N SER A 96 17.98 -11.18 5.37
CA SER A 96 16.96 -10.29 5.95
C SER A 96 17.52 -8.89 6.20
N ARG A 97 18.77 -8.78 6.68
CA ARG A 97 19.46 -7.50 6.86
C ARG A 97 19.64 -6.76 5.54
N PHE A 98 20.02 -7.46 4.47
CA PHE A 98 20.18 -6.85 3.15
C PHE A 98 18.88 -6.23 2.64
N PHE A 99 17.76 -6.96 2.72
CA PHE A 99 16.45 -6.48 2.30
C PHE A 99 15.71 -5.61 3.34
N GLY A 100 16.36 -5.24 4.45
CA GLY A 100 15.75 -4.44 5.51
C GLY A 100 14.51 -5.08 6.15
N THR A 101 14.39 -6.41 6.14
CA THR A 101 13.22 -7.16 6.65
C THR A 101 13.61 -8.12 7.78
N SER A 102 12.60 -8.70 8.44
CA SER A 102 12.82 -9.68 9.51
C SER A 102 12.81 -11.11 8.98
N CYS A 103 13.57 -12.01 9.63
CA CYS A 103 13.51 -13.45 9.34
C CYS A 103 12.08 -14.01 9.51
N HIS A 104 11.32 -13.47 10.47
CA HIS A 104 9.94 -13.88 10.71
C HIS A 104 9.04 -13.58 9.50
N ILE A 105 9.22 -12.40 8.89
CA ILE A 105 8.48 -12.02 7.69
C ILE A 105 8.85 -12.95 6.53
N LEU A 106 10.14 -13.15 6.28
CA LEU A 106 10.63 -14.01 5.18
C LEU A 106 10.17 -15.47 5.29
N GLU A 107 10.00 -16.01 6.49
CA GLU A 107 9.58 -17.40 6.69
C GLU A 107 8.07 -17.62 6.64
N ASN A 108 7.28 -16.68 7.15
CA ASN A 108 5.88 -16.96 7.52
C ASN A 108 4.86 -16.17 6.68
N PHE A 109 5.30 -15.21 5.88
CA PHE A 109 4.40 -14.36 5.09
C PHE A 109 4.80 -14.39 3.61
N ASP A 110 3.82 -14.11 2.74
CA ASP A 110 4.06 -13.87 1.32
C ASP A 110 4.20 -12.36 1.09
N LEU A 111 5.42 -11.91 0.78
CA LEU A 111 5.72 -10.50 0.58
C LEU A 111 5.04 -9.91 -0.67
N GLU A 112 4.82 -10.73 -1.70
CA GLU A 112 4.15 -10.30 -2.92
C GLU A 112 2.67 -10.05 -2.62
N GLU A 113 2.01 -10.98 -1.92
CA GLU A 113 0.63 -10.80 -1.49
C GLU A 113 0.48 -9.60 -0.53
N MET A 114 1.40 -9.45 0.43
CA MET A 114 1.40 -8.30 1.33
C MET A 114 1.56 -6.98 0.58
N SER A 115 2.46 -6.91 -0.40
CA SER A 115 2.66 -5.72 -1.21
C SER A 115 1.44 -5.43 -2.09
N TYR A 116 0.82 -6.46 -2.65
CA TYR A 116 -0.41 -6.34 -3.44
C TYR A 116 -1.57 -5.80 -2.58
N ARG A 117 -1.81 -6.38 -1.40
CA ARG A 117 -2.84 -5.88 -0.47
C ARG A 117 -2.58 -4.44 -0.03
N ASN A 118 -1.32 -4.07 0.24
CA ASN A 118 -0.97 -2.69 0.58
C ASN A 118 -1.18 -1.71 -0.59
N ASN A 119 -1.06 -2.16 -1.83
CA ASN A 119 -1.40 -1.35 -3.00
C ASN A 119 -2.91 -1.22 -3.22
N LEU A 120 -3.70 -2.24 -2.82
CA LEU A 120 -5.17 -2.23 -2.91
C LEU A 120 -5.84 -1.45 -1.77
N VAL A 121 -5.30 -1.54 -0.56
CA VAL A 121 -5.72 -0.70 0.57
C VAL A 121 -5.18 0.69 0.29
N SER A 122 -6.04 1.60 -0.15
CA SER A 122 -5.68 2.96 -0.52
C SER A 122 -4.76 3.59 0.54
N VAL A 123 -3.47 3.69 0.21
CA VAL A 123 -2.49 4.49 0.96
C VAL A 123 -2.84 5.97 0.95
N GLN A 124 -3.81 6.40 0.13
CA GLN A 124 -4.34 7.77 0.12
C GLN A 124 -5.18 8.07 1.38
N GLY A 125 -5.55 7.07 2.18
CA GLY A 125 -6.16 7.27 3.49
C GLY A 125 -5.24 7.90 4.55
N ASN A 126 -3.92 8.01 4.28
CA ASN A 126 -2.91 8.61 5.15
C ASN A 126 -2.26 9.87 4.54
N LYS A 127 -2.87 10.51 3.55
CA LYS A 127 -2.38 11.82 3.10
C LYS A 127 -2.75 12.86 4.16
N ASN A 128 -1.79 13.67 4.60
CA ASN A 128 -2.13 14.84 5.42
C ASN A 128 -2.99 15.77 4.56
N PRO A 129 -4.16 16.22 5.04
CA PRO A 129 -4.96 17.15 4.29
C PRO A 129 -4.19 18.47 4.16
N ILE A 130 -4.18 19.04 2.96
CA ILE A 130 -3.70 20.38 2.73
C ILE A 130 -4.86 21.36 2.93
N ALA A 131 -4.58 22.49 3.59
CA ALA A 131 -5.52 23.61 3.65
C ALA A 131 -5.39 24.39 2.34
N ILE A 132 -6.49 24.48 1.60
CA ILE A 132 -6.56 25.24 0.34
C ILE A 132 -7.57 26.38 0.48
N PRO A 133 -7.29 27.57 -0.08
CA PRO A 133 -8.25 28.66 -0.10
C PRO A 133 -9.34 28.39 -1.13
N ILE A 134 -10.58 28.77 -0.81
CA ILE A 134 -11.73 28.69 -1.70
C ILE A 134 -12.02 30.09 -2.25
N LEU A 135 -12.07 30.20 -3.58
CA LEU A 135 -12.35 31.45 -4.29
C LEU A 135 -13.53 31.26 -5.25
N THR A 136 -14.23 32.35 -5.55
CA THR A 136 -15.12 32.46 -6.70
C THR A 136 -14.33 32.82 -7.97
N GLU A 137 -14.94 32.63 -9.14
CA GLU A 137 -14.35 33.02 -10.44
C GLU A 137 -13.87 34.47 -10.45
N HIS A 138 -14.67 35.40 -9.92
CA HIS A 138 -14.31 36.82 -9.86
C HIS A 138 -13.15 37.11 -8.90
N GLU A 139 -13.12 36.46 -7.73
CA GLU A 139 -12.03 36.62 -6.76
C GLU A 139 -10.70 36.08 -7.29
N LEU A 140 -10.75 34.95 -8.01
CA LEU A 140 -9.60 34.40 -8.69
C LEU A 140 -9.02 35.37 -9.72
N ILE A 141 -9.87 35.99 -10.54
CA ILE A 141 -9.44 36.98 -11.54
C ILE A 141 -8.74 38.18 -10.87
N ALA A 142 -9.29 38.65 -9.75
CA ALA A 142 -8.74 39.78 -8.99
C ALA A 142 -7.42 39.45 -8.28
N CYS A 143 -7.27 38.21 -7.80
CA CYS A 143 -6.14 37.79 -6.96
C CYS A 143 -5.19 36.78 -7.64
N LYS A 144 -5.26 36.61 -8.97
CA LYS A 144 -4.53 35.57 -9.72
C LYS A 144 -3.03 35.49 -9.45
N THR A 145 -2.38 36.62 -9.18
CA THR A 145 -0.93 36.70 -8.90
C THR A 145 -0.56 36.52 -7.43
N ARG A 146 -1.53 36.38 -6.51
CA ARG A 146 -1.26 36.25 -5.08
C ARG A 146 -0.81 34.84 -4.71
N PHE A 147 0.11 34.78 -3.74
CA PHE A 147 0.60 33.53 -3.18
C PHE A 147 -0.45 32.85 -2.31
N ILE A 148 -0.37 31.52 -2.21
CA ILE A 148 -1.30 30.72 -1.38
C ILE A 148 -1.30 31.18 0.07
N GLY A 149 -0.15 31.56 0.63
CA GLY A 149 -0.06 32.06 2.00
C GLY A 149 -0.97 33.26 2.25
N ASP A 150 -1.02 34.21 1.31
CA ASP A 150 -1.90 35.37 1.41
C ASP A 150 -3.36 34.99 1.21
N LEU A 151 -3.65 34.07 0.28
CA LEU A 151 -5.01 33.64 0.00
C LEU A 151 -5.63 32.92 1.19
N ILE A 152 -4.90 32.03 1.86
CA ILE A 152 -5.37 31.29 3.03
C ILE A 152 -5.73 32.20 4.20
N LEU A 153 -5.08 33.36 4.33
CA LEU A 153 -5.37 34.33 5.39
C LEU A 153 -6.63 35.17 5.12
N ASN A 154 -7.03 35.30 3.85
CA ASN A 154 -8.08 36.23 3.44
C ASN A 154 -9.35 35.56 2.90
N PHE A 155 -9.29 34.27 2.58
CA PHE A 155 -10.40 33.51 2.00
C PHE A 155 -10.76 32.28 2.85
N PRO A 156 -12.01 31.76 2.74
CA PRO A 156 -12.40 30.53 3.41
C PRO A 156 -11.48 29.36 3.01
N ILE A 157 -11.22 28.44 3.93
CA ILE A 157 -10.35 27.28 3.68
C ILE A 157 -11.14 25.98 3.58
N PHE A 158 -10.64 25.07 2.74
CA PHE A 158 -11.10 23.69 2.61
C PHE A 158 -9.93 22.73 2.84
N TYR A 159 -10.21 21.56 3.41
CA TYR A 159 -9.21 20.52 3.58
C TYR A 159 -9.32 19.49 2.45
N HIS A 160 -8.27 19.39 1.64
CA HIS A 160 -8.22 18.49 0.50
C HIS A 160 -7.05 17.52 0.63
N PHE A 161 -7.26 16.26 0.26
CA PHE A 161 -6.28 15.19 0.43
C PHE A 161 -5.42 15.00 -0.82
N SER A 162 -4.45 15.89 -1.02
CA SER A 162 -3.51 15.80 -2.13
C SER A 162 -2.07 16.09 -1.71
N SER A 163 -1.15 15.86 -2.64
CA SER A 163 0.29 16.07 -2.46
C SER A 163 0.84 17.23 -3.29
N GLY A 164 -0.02 17.96 -4.01
CA GLY A 164 0.40 19.07 -4.85
C GLY A 164 0.67 20.34 -4.05
N ALA A 165 1.42 21.25 -4.65
CA ALA A 165 1.67 22.58 -4.14
C ALA A 165 0.89 23.59 -4.98
N ASN A 166 0.61 24.78 -4.43
CA ASN A 166 -0.10 25.84 -5.16
C ASN A 166 -1.54 25.47 -5.60
N ILE A 167 -2.26 24.73 -4.76
CA ILE A 167 -3.65 24.29 -5.00
C ILE A 167 -4.67 25.27 -4.41
N ILE A 168 -5.71 25.57 -5.17
CA ILE A 168 -6.88 26.34 -4.72
C ILE A 168 -8.18 25.57 -4.98
N GLY A 169 -9.23 25.89 -4.22
CA GLY A 169 -10.60 25.53 -4.55
C GLY A 169 -11.27 26.68 -5.30
N LEU A 170 -11.89 26.40 -6.43
CA LEU A 170 -12.62 27.38 -7.23
C LEU A 170 -14.09 27.01 -7.27
N ILE A 171 -14.97 27.87 -6.73
CA ILE A 171 -16.41 27.70 -6.83
C ILE A 171 -16.80 28.00 -8.28
N VAL A 172 -17.35 26.98 -8.96
CA VAL A 172 -17.77 27.07 -10.36
C VAL A 172 -18.96 28.04 -10.46
N GLY A 173 -18.73 29.13 -11.18
CA GLY A 173 -19.69 30.19 -11.45
C GLY A 173 -20.36 29.99 -12.81
N GLU A 174 -20.50 31.08 -13.57
CA GLU A 174 -21.10 31.03 -14.91
C GLU A 174 -20.05 30.75 -15.98
N MET A 175 -18.82 31.23 -15.82
CA MET A 175 -17.79 31.15 -16.86
C MET A 175 -17.34 29.71 -17.10
N LEU A 176 -17.17 28.92 -16.04
CA LEU A 176 -16.72 27.53 -16.12
C LEU A 176 -17.87 26.51 -16.16
N SER A 177 -19.13 26.98 -16.12
CA SER A 177 -20.32 26.11 -16.16
C SER A 177 -20.53 25.38 -17.48
N VAL A 178 -19.73 25.71 -18.51
CA VAL A 178 -19.72 25.03 -19.81
C VAL A 178 -19.25 23.58 -19.69
N ARG A 179 -18.32 23.30 -18.75
CA ARG A 179 -17.73 21.95 -18.57
C ARG A 179 -17.96 21.37 -17.17
N PHE A 180 -18.13 22.20 -16.16
CA PHE A 180 -18.29 21.78 -14.77
C PHE A 180 -19.65 22.19 -14.20
N SER A 181 -20.11 21.50 -13.15
CA SER A 181 -21.41 21.78 -12.55
C SER A 181 -21.36 23.07 -11.73
N ARG A 182 -22.28 23.99 -12.02
CA ARG A 182 -22.39 25.26 -11.29
C ARG A 182 -22.59 25.01 -9.79
N GLY A 183 -21.80 25.71 -8.97
CA GLY A 183 -21.84 25.62 -7.51
C GLY A 183 -20.96 24.54 -6.89
N CYS A 184 -20.33 23.68 -7.69
CA CYS A 184 -19.31 22.74 -7.21
C CYS A 184 -17.99 23.45 -6.89
N ILE A 185 -17.13 22.80 -6.10
CA ILE A 185 -15.75 23.23 -5.89
C ILE A 185 -14.88 22.47 -6.87
N LEU A 186 -14.21 23.20 -7.75
CA LEU A 186 -13.20 22.68 -8.63
C LEU A 186 -11.84 22.80 -7.95
N ILE A 187 -11.12 21.69 -7.80
CA ILE A 187 -9.75 21.70 -7.33
C ILE A 187 -8.85 22.10 -8.50
N VAL A 188 -8.11 23.19 -8.32
CA VAL A 188 -7.23 23.76 -9.35
C VAL A 188 -5.80 23.77 -8.83
N GLU A 189 -4.91 23.08 -9.54
CA GLU A 189 -3.47 23.15 -9.32
C GLU A 189 -2.90 24.26 -10.20
N ARG A 190 -2.38 25.33 -9.57
CA ARG A 190 -1.93 26.52 -10.30
C ARG A 190 -0.51 26.36 -10.82
N HIS A 191 -0.31 26.58 -12.12
CA HIS A 191 0.98 26.57 -12.80
C HIS A 191 0.95 27.42 -14.07
N GLU A 192 2.13 27.75 -14.60
CA GLU A 192 2.29 28.69 -15.73
C GLU A 192 2.21 28.02 -17.12
N GLY A 193 2.15 26.69 -17.19
CA GLY A 193 2.10 25.93 -18.44
C GLY A 193 0.73 25.32 -18.74
N VAL A 194 0.51 24.92 -20.00
CA VAL A 194 -0.62 24.07 -20.39
C VAL A 194 -0.16 22.62 -20.39
N ILE A 195 -0.98 21.72 -19.86
CA ILE A 195 -0.72 20.28 -19.84
C ILE A 195 -1.67 19.61 -20.82
N GLU A 196 -1.11 18.94 -21.83
CA GLU A 196 -1.90 18.34 -22.91
C GLU A 196 -2.86 17.26 -22.39
N GLY A 197 -4.14 17.37 -22.77
CA GLY A 197 -5.19 16.42 -22.37
C GLY A 197 -5.87 16.73 -21.03
N GLU A 198 -5.39 17.72 -20.28
CA GLU A 198 -5.97 18.14 -19.00
C GLU A 198 -6.97 19.30 -19.16
N ALA A 199 -7.77 19.54 -18.13
CA ALA A 199 -8.72 20.65 -18.13
C ALA A 199 -8.02 21.97 -17.73
N ASN A 200 -7.26 22.53 -18.67
CA ASN A 200 -6.51 23.78 -18.49
C ASN A 200 -7.45 24.98 -18.35
N ILE A 201 -7.31 25.73 -17.26
CA ILE A 201 -8.05 26.96 -16.98
C ILE A 201 -7.20 28.16 -17.39
N ILE A 202 -7.75 28.97 -18.30
CA ILE A 202 -7.09 30.13 -18.86
C ILE A 202 -7.96 31.35 -18.61
N LEU A 203 -7.35 32.46 -18.21
CA LEU A 203 -7.99 33.77 -18.17
C LEU A 203 -7.73 34.50 -19.48
N ARG A 204 -8.79 34.61 -20.30
CA ARG A 204 -8.80 35.31 -21.59
C ARG A 204 -9.69 36.53 -21.51
N GLU A 205 -9.12 37.71 -21.70
CA GLU A 205 -9.84 38.99 -21.71
C GLU A 205 -10.77 39.22 -20.49
N GLY A 206 -10.39 38.69 -19.32
CA GLY A 206 -11.18 38.82 -18.08
C GLY A 206 -12.22 37.72 -17.85
N ILE A 207 -12.29 36.71 -18.72
CA ILE A 207 -13.18 35.55 -18.60
C ILE A 207 -12.35 34.28 -18.42
N LEU A 208 -12.77 33.41 -17.50
CA LEU A 208 -12.16 32.09 -17.33
C LEU A 208 -12.72 31.13 -18.40
N VAL A 209 -11.84 30.50 -19.16
CA VAL A 209 -12.16 29.55 -20.21
C VAL A 209 -11.35 28.28 -20.05
N ILE A 210 -11.86 27.17 -20.58
CA ILE A 210 -11.16 25.89 -20.59
C ILE A 210 -10.69 25.63 -22.01
N SER A 211 -9.38 25.59 -22.22
CA SER A 211 -8.79 25.48 -23.55
C SER A 211 -7.34 25.00 -23.47
N ASP A 212 -6.94 24.18 -24.43
CA ASP A 212 -5.53 23.78 -24.62
C ASP A 212 -4.79 24.77 -25.54
N ILE A 213 -5.52 25.66 -26.20
CA ILE A 213 -4.98 26.70 -27.08
C ILE A 213 -4.83 27.99 -26.27
N VAL A 214 -3.59 28.46 -26.16
CA VAL A 214 -3.19 29.70 -25.45
C VAL A 214 -2.94 30.82 -26.46
N GLU A 215 -3.58 31.96 -26.25
CA GLU A 215 -3.33 33.19 -27.00
C GLU A 215 -2.23 34.04 -26.32
N PRO A 216 -1.50 34.91 -27.05
CA PRO A 216 -0.36 35.65 -26.48
C PRO A 216 -0.67 36.55 -25.28
N LYS A 217 -1.94 36.92 -25.06
CA LYS A 217 -2.39 37.76 -23.95
C LYS A 217 -3.04 36.97 -22.82
N ASP A 218 -3.15 35.65 -22.98
CA ASP A 218 -3.79 34.80 -22.00
C ASP A 218 -2.95 34.69 -20.73
N TYR A 219 -3.64 34.60 -19.60
CA TYR A 219 -3.01 34.22 -18.34
C TYR A 219 -3.43 32.81 -17.97
N ILE A 220 -2.48 31.88 -17.96
CA ILE A 220 -2.73 30.49 -17.57
C ILE A 220 -2.88 30.46 -16.04
N VAL A 221 -4.02 29.97 -15.58
CA VAL A 221 -4.29 29.83 -14.14
C VAL A 221 -3.72 28.51 -13.64
N GLY A 222 -3.89 27.43 -14.40
CA GLY A 222 -3.49 26.08 -14.04
C GLY A 222 -4.44 25.04 -14.62
N GLN A 223 -4.53 23.88 -13.99
CA GLN A 223 -5.39 22.79 -14.43
C GLN A 223 -6.41 22.38 -13.35
N ALA A 224 -7.60 22.02 -13.79
CA ALA A 224 -8.60 21.41 -12.93
C ALA A 224 -8.31 19.91 -12.77
N THR A 225 -8.16 19.46 -11.53
CA THR A 225 -7.80 18.06 -11.21
C THR A 225 -8.98 17.26 -10.70
N GLU A 226 -9.93 17.89 -10.01
CA GLU A 226 -11.09 17.21 -9.41
C GLU A 226 -12.28 18.16 -9.28
N GLU A 227 -13.50 17.63 -9.49
CA GLU A 227 -14.75 18.33 -9.24
C GLU A 227 -15.42 17.75 -7.98
N LEU A 228 -15.62 18.58 -6.96
CA LEU A 228 -16.24 18.22 -5.69
C LEU A 228 -17.64 18.82 -5.60
N ILE A 229 -18.64 17.97 -5.36
CA ILE A 229 -20.02 18.41 -5.10
C ILE A 229 -20.07 19.12 -3.75
N TYR A 230 -20.29 20.43 -3.79
CA TYR A 230 -20.47 21.23 -2.58
C TYR A 230 -21.93 21.13 -2.11
N GLU A 231 -22.25 20.07 -1.37
CA GLU A 231 -23.46 20.09 -0.54
C GLU A 231 -23.21 21.08 0.60
N LYS A 232 -23.86 22.25 0.53
CA LYS A 232 -23.94 23.18 1.66
C LYS A 232 -24.63 22.44 2.81
N LYS A 233 -23.87 21.73 3.65
CA LYS A 233 -24.35 21.19 4.91
C LYS A 233 -24.81 22.38 5.76
N SER A 234 -26.11 22.61 5.72
CA SER A 234 -26.81 23.47 6.65
C SER A 234 -26.43 23.04 8.08
N LYS A 235 -25.84 23.98 8.84
CA LYS A 235 -25.63 23.94 10.29
C LYS A 235 -24.93 22.69 10.85
N ILE A 236 -23.65 22.83 11.16
CA ILE A 236 -23.14 22.30 12.43
C ILE A 236 -22.72 23.51 13.26
N GLN A 237 -23.54 23.79 14.27
CA GLN A 237 -23.28 24.78 15.30
C GLN A 237 -21.92 24.51 15.95
N THR A 238 -21.16 25.59 16.06
CA THR A 238 -20.26 25.94 17.16
C THR A 238 -20.55 25.17 18.45
N THR A 239 -19.67 24.25 18.85
CA THR A 239 -19.18 24.16 20.25
C THR A 239 -17.96 23.23 20.30
N TRP A 240 -16.78 23.79 20.52
CA TRP A 240 -15.72 23.10 21.26
C TRP A 240 -15.27 24.10 22.34
N LEU A 241 -15.84 23.92 23.53
CA LEU A 241 -15.19 24.27 24.78
C LEU A 241 -14.15 23.18 25.07
#